data_AF-A0A828XYJ1-F1
#
_entry.id   AF-A0A828XYJ1-F1
#
_cell.length_a   1.000
_cell.length_b   1.000
_cell.length_c   1.000
_cell.angle_alpha   90.00
_cell.angle_beta   90.00
_cell.angle_gamma   90.00
#
_symmetry.space_group_name_H-M   'P 1'
#
loop_
_entity.id
_entity.type
_entity.pdbx_description
1 polymer ?
#
loop_
_entity_poly.entity_id
_entity_poly.type
_entity_poly.pdbx_seq_one_letter_code
_entity_poly.pdbx_strand_id
1 'polypeptide(L)' 'MLTPVMEFFNNSIRIIENFISNISKTALSLHFNEKEAKEIYFSITLFFNED' A
#
# COMPACT_ATOMS: atom_id res chain seq x y z
N MET A 1 9.85 17.34 19.53
CA MET A 1 10.68 16.95 18.37
C MET A 1 10.74 15.44 18.34
N LEU A 2 10.44 14.81 17.20
CA LEU A 2 10.69 13.38 17.02
C LEU A 2 12.20 13.17 16.91
N THR A 3 12.67 11.99 17.32
CA THR A 3 14.05 11.63 17.07
C THR A 3 14.27 11.42 15.56
N PRO A 4 15.49 11.62 15.04
CA PRO A 4 15.78 11.37 13.61
C PRO A 4 15.40 9.95 13.15
N VAL A 5 15.46 8.97 14.06
CA VAL A 5 15.03 7.59 13.82
C VAL A 5 13.52 7.51 13.63
N MET A 6 12.74 8.17 14.49
CA MET A 6 11.27 8.22 14.35
C MET A 6 10.83 8.95 13.07
N GLU A 7 11.52 10.02 12.66
CA GLU A 7 11.25 10.67 11.38
C GLU A 7 11.51 9.77 10.17
N PHE A 8 12.60 8.99 10.21
CA PHE A 8 12.91 8.02 9.17
C PHE A 8 11.82 6.94 9.03
N PHE A 9 11.37 6.37 10.15
CA PHE A 9 10.30 5.36 10.14
C PHE A 9 8.99 5.94 9.60
N ASN A 10 8.59 7.11 10.07
CA ASN A 10 7.34 7.75 9.62
C ASN A 10 7.37 8.09 8.13
N ASN A 11 8.51 8.55 7.61
CA ASN A 11 8.68 8.78 6.17
C ASN A 11 8.61 7.48 5.36
N SER A 12 9.20 6.40 5.88
CA SER A 12 9.19 5.10 5.21
C SER A 12 7.78 4.53 5.12
N ILE A 13 7.00 4.61 6.21
CA ILE A 13 5.59 4.24 6.22
C ILE A 13 4.85 5.04 5.15
N ARG A 14 4.89 6.37 5.20
CA ARG A 14 4.20 7.25 4.23
C ARG A 14 4.54 6.94 2.77
N ILE A 15 5.79 6.59 2.45
CA ILE A 15 6.18 6.19 1.09
C ILE A 15 5.50 4.89 0.67
N ILE A 16 5.46 3.91 1.58
CA ILE A 16 4.77 2.63 1.36
C ILE A 16 3.26 2.85 1.21
N GLU A 17 2.65 3.70 2.05
CA GLU A 17 1.23 4.06 1.95
C GLU A 17 0.89 4.72 0.61
N ASN A 18 1.73 5.66 0.16
CA ASN A 18 1.57 6.31 -1.14
C ASN A 18 1.81 5.35 -2.30
N PHE A 19 2.78 4.44 -2.19
CA PHE A 19 3.01 3.43 -3.23
C PHE A 19 1.78 2.55 -3.38
N ILE A 20 1.26 2.04 -2.26
CA ILE A 20 0.16 1.08 -2.26
C ILE A 20 -1.18 1.74 -2.61
N SER A 21 -1.49 2.94 -2.11
CA SER A 21 -2.72 3.68 -2.44
C SER A 21 -2.83 4.02 -3.94
N ASN A 22 -1.70 4.13 -4.64
CA ASN A 22 -1.66 4.36 -6.08
C ASN A 22 -1.67 3.07 -6.92
N ILE A 23 -1.69 1.89 -6.30
CA ILE A 23 -1.84 0.64 -7.04
C ILE A 23 -3.29 0.52 -7.54
N SER A 24 -3.49 0.82 -8.81
CA SER A 24 -4.77 0.56 -9.46
C SER A 24 -4.98 -0.93 -9.69
N LYS A 25 -6.24 -1.37 -9.61
CA LYS A 25 -6.65 -2.75 -9.98
C LYS A 25 -6.17 -3.13 -11.39
N THR A 26 -6.17 -2.17 -12.32
CA THR A 26 -5.67 -2.32 -13.69
C THR A 26 -4.17 -2.62 -13.75
N ALA A 27 -3.36 -1.94 -12.92
CA ALA A 27 -1.91 -2.21 -12.86
C ALA A 27 -1.61 -3.60 -12.31
N LEU A 28 -2.40 -4.07 -11.33
CA LEU A 28 -2.27 -5.45 -10.81
C LEU A 28 -2.62 -6.50 -11.88
N SER A 29 -3.66 -6.25 -12.68
CA SER A 29 -4.06 -7.16 -13.77
C SER A 29 -3.04 -7.26 -14.92
N LEU A 30 -2.02 -6.40 -14.97
CA LEU A 30 -0.90 -6.54 -15.92
C LEU A 30 0.11 -7.62 -15.49
N HIS A 31 0.16 -7.96 -14.21
CA HIS A 31 1.18 -8.84 -13.63
C HIS A 31 0.59 -10.09 -12.96
N PHE A 32 -0.68 -10.04 -12.58
CA PHE A 32 -1.39 -11.10 -11.87
C PHE A 32 -2.66 -11.48 -12.61
N ASN A 33 -3.13 -12.71 -12.42
CA ASN A 33 -4.44 -13.09 -12.93
C ASN A 33 -5.56 -12.34 -12.19
N GLU A 34 -6.78 -12.38 -12.72
CA GLU A 34 -7.91 -11.62 -12.18
C GLU A 34 -8.20 -11.93 -10.71
N LYS A 35 -8.09 -13.20 -10.31
CA LYS A 35 -8.34 -13.64 -8.94
C LYS A 35 -7.28 -13.04 -7.99
N GLU A 36 -6.01 -13.20 -8.34
CA GLU A 36 -4.87 -12.69 -7.56
C GLU A 36 -4.90 -11.16 -7.46
N ALA A 37 -5.12 -10.46 -8.57
CA ALA A 37 -5.20 -9.00 -8.59
C ALA A 37 -6.32 -8.48 -7.69
N LYS A 38 -7.46 -9.18 -7.64
CA LYS A 38 -8.60 -8.83 -6.77
C LYS A 38 -8.29 -9.09 -5.29
N GLU A 39 -7.65 -10.21 -4.97
CA GLU A 39 -7.24 -10.56 -3.60
C GLU A 39 -6.19 -9.58 -3.06
N ILE A 40 -5.20 -9.19 -3.89
CA ILE A 40 -4.18 -8.20 -3.55
C ILE A 40 -4.82 -6.82 -3.33
N TYR A 41 -5.65 -6.36 -4.27
CA TYR A 41 -6.35 -5.07 -4.14
C TYR A 41 -7.25 -5.04 -2.89
N PHE A 42 -7.94 -6.13 -2.58
CA PHE A 42 -8.75 -6.25 -1.37
C PHE A 42 -7.92 -6.21 -0.09
N SER A 43 -6.79 -6.94 -0.05
CA SER A 43 -5.88 -6.96 1.11
C SER A 43 -5.25 -5.60 1.36
N ILE A 44 -4.87 -4.90 0.28
CA ILE A 44 -4.43 -3.50 0.32
C ILE A 44 -5.54 -2.63 0.91
N THR A 45 -6.75 -2.72 0.37
CA THR A 45 -7.89 -1.91 0.82
C THR A 45 -8.19 -2.12 2.30
N LEU A 46 -8.11 -3.37 2.79
CA LEU A 46 -8.29 -3.68 4.21
C LEU A 46 -7.20 -3.04 5.09
N PHE A 47 -5.94 -3.15 4.70
CA PHE A 47 -4.82 -2.59 5.46
C PHE A 47 -4.91 -1.05 5.64
N PHE A 48 -5.47 -0.34 4.66
CA PHE A 48 -5.61 1.12 4.70
C PHE A 48 -6.95 1.63 5.23
N ASN A 49 -7.99 0.79 5.25
CA ASN A 49 -9.32 1.14 5.76
C ASN A 49 -9.59 0.52 7.15
N GLU A 50 -8.57 0.05 7.87
CA GLU A 50 -8.72 -0.16 9.30
C GLU A 50 -8.83 1.21 9.98
N ASP A 51 -10.06 1.58 10.34
CA ASP A 51 -10.39 2.58 11.36
C ASP A 51 -9.69 2.29 12.70
#